data_AF-J9AC48-F1
#
_entry.id   AF-J9AC48-F1
#
_cell.length_a   1.000
_cell.length_b   1.000
_cell.length_c   1.000
_cell.angle_alpha   90.00
_cell.angle_beta   90.00
_cell.angle_gamma   90.00
#
_symmetry.space_group_name_H-M   'P 1'
#
loop_
_entity.id
_entity.type
_entity.pdbx_description
1 polymer ?
#
loop_
_entity_poly.entity_id
_entity_poly.type
_entity_poly.pdbx_seq_one_letter_code
_entity_poly.pdbx_strand_id
1 'polypeptide(L)' 'DRLRSGRMLLVDTVEKKIEEDNDLKLRIALSRPHKKLSSARIYLDQLRRNDVVP' A
#
# COMPACT_ATOMS: atom_id res chain seq x y z
N ASP A 1 26.18 1.75 -1.31
CA ASP A 1 24.88 1.15 -1.68
C ASP A 1 23.87 2.20 -2.10
N ARG A 2 22.99 1.89 -3.05
CA ARG A 2 21.90 2.78 -3.52
C ARG A 2 20.55 2.16 -3.21
N LEU A 3 19.56 3.01 -2.96
CA LEU A 3 18.17 2.60 -2.83
C LEU A 3 17.67 2.01 -4.16
N ARG A 4 17.11 0.79 -4.13
CA ARG A 4 16.46 0.18 -5.30
C ARG A 4 15.05 0.76 -5.47
N SER A 5 14.52 0.70 -6.69
CA SER A 5 13.16 1.17 -6.99
C SER A 5 12.14 0.57 -6.01
N GLY A 6 11.26 1.43 -5.48
CA GLY A 6 10.20 1.04 -4.55
C GLY A 6 10.64 0.79 -3.10
N ARG A 7 11.93 0.95 -2.76
CA ARG A 7 12.41 0.97 -1.37
C ARG A 7 12.32 2.37 -0.79
N MET A 8 12.12 2.45 0.52
CA MET A 8 12.06 3.68 1.29
C MET A 8 12.98 3.57 2.51
N LEU A 9 13.51 4.72 2.94
CA LEU A 9 14.25 4.87 4.19
C LEU A 9 13.66 6.08 4.90
N LEU A 10 13.19 5.90 6.12
CA LEU A 10 12.73 7.00 6.94
C LEU A 10 13.86 7.41 7.89
N VAL A 11 14.19 8.69 7.91
CA VAL A 11 15.09 9.27 8.91
C VAL A 11 14.27 10.22 9.76
N ASP A 12 14.08 9.86 11.02
CA ASP A 12 13.47 10.74 12.00
C ASP A 12 14.53 11.72 12.51
N THR A 13 14.33 13.02 12.23
CA THR A 13 15.26 14.08 12.59
C THR A 13 15.12 14.55 14.04
N VAL A 14 14.03 14.16 14.71
CA VAL A 14 13.76 14.51 16.12
C VAL A 14 14.27 13.40 17.03
N GLU A 15 13.84 12.16 16.77
CA GLU A 15 14.25 10.98 17.54
C GLU A 15 15.62 10.43 17.11
N LYS A 16 16.21 11.00 16.04
CA LYS A 16 17.49 10.58 15.44
C LYS A 16 17.52 9.09 15.11
N LYS A 17 16.38 8.56 14.67
CA LYS A 17 16.20 7.14 14.36
C LYS A 17 16.15 6.93 12.86
N ILE A 18 16.75 5.84 12.40
CA ILE A 18 16.65 5.40 11.01
C ILE A 18 15.74 4.17 11.01
N GLU A 19 14.73 4.18 10.15
CA GLU A 19 13.88 3.02 9.91
C GLU A 19 13.97 2.55 8.46
N GLU A 20 14.10 1.24 8.32
CA GLU A 20 14.22 0.58 7.02
C GLU A 20 12.86 0.33 6.36
N ASP A 21 12.91 0.03 5.06
CA ASP A 21 11.75 -0.13 4.18
C ASP A 21 10.68 -1.07 4.74
N ASN A 22 11.10 -2.23 5.26
CA ASN A 22 10.18 -3.28 5.72
C ASN A 22 9.41 -2.83 6.96
N ASP A 23 10.10 -2.31 7.97
CA ASP A 23 9.49 -1.89 9.23
C ASP A 23 8.55 -0.71 9.03
N LEU A 24 8.97 0.24 8.18
CA LEU A 24 8.16 1.40 7.81
C LEU A 24 6.86 0.98 7.12
N LYS A 25 6.95 0.10 6.11
CA LYS A 25 5.78 -0.38 5.37
C LYS A 25 4.86 -1.20 6.25
N LEU A 26 5.40 -2.04 7.13
CA LEU A 26 4.61 -2.83 8.08
C LEU A 26 3.82 -1.92 9.02
N ARG A 27 4.48 -0.90 9.61
CA ARG A 27 3.82 0.07 10.49
C ARG A 27 2.69 0.82 9.78
N ILE A 28 2.93 1.28 8.56
CA ILE A 28 1.91 1.97 7.75
C ILE A 28 0.77 1.02 7.39
N ALA A 29 1.06 -0.24 7.06
CA ALA A 29 0.05 -1.25 6.75
C ALA A 29 -0.83 -1.61 7.96
N LEU A 30 -0.27 -1.56 9.17
CA LEU A 30 -1.01 -1.82 10.41
C LEU A 30 -1.78 -0.60 10.92
N SER A 31 -1.37 0.61 10.55
CA SER A 31 -2.00 1.86 11.02
C SER A 31 -3.49 1.97 10.69
N ARG A 32 -3.94 1.30 9.61
CA ARG A 32 -5.34 1.31 9.17
C ARG A 32 -5.73 -0.07 8.63
N PRO A 33 -7.01 -0.46 8.74
CA PRO A 33 -7.49 -1.70 8.13
C PRO A 33 -7.66 -1.52 6.61
N HIS A 34 -6.56 -1.37 5.88
CA HIS A 34 -6.54 -1.10 4.44
C HIS A 34 -7.31 -2.13 3.63
N LYS A 35 -7.29 -3.41 4.03
CA LYS A 35 -8.07 -4.48 3.39
C LYS A 35 -9.59 -4.26 3.48
N LYS A 36 -10.08 -3.77 4.61
CA LYS A 36 -11.51 -3.46 4.82
C LYS A 36 -11.92 -2.19 4.08
N LEU A 37 -11.00 -1.23 3.92
CA LEU A 37 -11.25 -0.01 3.15
C LEU A 37 -11.26 -0.29 1.63
N SER A 38 -10.41 -1.21 1.17
CA SER A 38 -10.34 -1.58 -0.25
C SER A 38 -11.44 -2.54 -0.70
N SER A 39 -12.22 -3.14 0.22
CA SER A 39 -13.22 -4.14 -0.15
C SER A 39 -14.44 -3.56 -0.86
N ALA A 40 -14.71 -2.27 -0.72
CA ALA A 40 -15.79 -1.57 -1.43
C ALA A 40 -15.41 -1.15 -2.87
N ARG A 41 -14.28 -1.64 -3.41
CA ARG A 41 -13.86 -1.31 -4.77
C ARG A 41 -14.72 -2.05 -5.79
N ILE A 42 -15.43 -1.30 -6.62
CA ILE A 42 -16.09 -1.81 -7.82
C ILE A 42 -15.04 -1.82 -8.93
N TYR A 43 -14.81 -2.97 -9.54
CA TYR A 43 -13.95 -3.08 -10.71
C TYR A 43 -14.82 -3.03 -11.97
N LEU A 44 -14.48 -2.15 -12.91
CA LEU A 44 -15.24 -1.98 -14.16
C LEU A 44 -15.35 -3.29 -14.97
N ASP A 45 -14.32 -4.13 -14.91
CA ASP A 45 -14.30 -5.45 -15.56
C ASP A 45 -15.36 -6.42 -14.99
N GLN A 46 -15.82 -6.22 -13.76
CA GLN A 46 -16.92 -7.01 -13.16
C GLN A 46 -18.28 -6.59 -13.72
N LEU A 47 -18.45 -5.33 -14.14
CA LEU A 47 -19.70 -4.83 -14.72
C LEU A 47 -19.88 -5.31 -16.16
N ARG A 48 -18.80 -5.33 -16.95
CA ARG A 48 -18.83 -5.70 -18.38
C ARG A 48 -19.21 -7.15 -18.65
N ARG A 49 -19.07 -8.07 -17.68
CA ARG A 49 -19.48 -9.48 -17.85
C ARG A 49 -21.00 -9.65 -17.95
N ASN A 50 -21.78 -8.73 -17.39
CA ASN A 50 -23.23 -8.84 -17.38
C ASN A 50 -23.89 -8.17 -18.61
N ASP A 51 -23.14 -7.37 -19.36
CA ASP A 51 -23.64 -6.64 -20.55
C ASP A 51 -23.36 -7.38 -21.87
N VAL A 52 -22.74 -8.57 -21.83
CA VAL A 52 -22.60 -9.42 -23.01
C VAL A 52 -23.91 -10.21 -23.19
N VAL A 53 -24.92 -9.52 -23.72
CA VAL A 53 -26.12 -10.14 -24.27
C VAL A 53 -25.70 -10.93 -25.51
N PRO A 54 -26.08 -12.22 -25.66
CA PRO A 54 -25.74 -13.03 -26.83
C PRO A 54 -26.39 -12.52 -28.13
#